data_AF-A0A672GGF3-F1
#
_entry.id   AF-A0A672GGF3-F1
#
_cell.length_a   1.000
_cell.length_b   1.000
_cell.length_c   1.000
_cell.angle_alpha   90.00
_cell.angle_beta   90.00
_cell.angle_gamma   90.00
#
_symmetry.space_group_name_H-M   'P 1'
#
loop_
_entity.id
_entity.type
_entity.pdbx_description
1 polymer ?
#
loop_
_entity_poly.entity_id
_entity_poly.type
_entity_poly.pdbx_seq_one_letter_code
_entity_poly.pdbx_strand_id
1 'polypeptide(L)'
;VVSLTFAVAATAVLSDLWSKEWTTLLLSFQVTLPLRSAGPPLGNNCSCSWSLMDGCPVCVSVRRGLIVGVYLVILSALYLVPLGLYSPCIKKDGALGSAPALIGHRGAPMLAPENTLMSFERAVEAGSDGLETDVTISLDGVPFLMHDYTLRRTTNVDQVFPNRSDTPAAMFTWTELESLNAGSWFLAHDPFGTAGSLSEGDKQQAGNQSVCSLQEFLQLAAHTHKLVIFDLYRPPRGHPYRDTWIHRTLEVIQNESSIHSSQVLWLPPDLRSLVQELDPELQQTSGGRLPLEELQSNHIVKLNLHYSSMSTELVRCYAAVNITTNLYVISQPWLYSLAWCTGVHSVTTNAPQLLASMRSPHFLMTPDEYKLMWILTDVLSFVISQTKPTPALNCGKLNTQITKERNWRGYFIVSGQRNLHP
;
A
#
# COMPACT_ATOMS: atom_id res chain seq x y z
N VAL A 1 26.83 -25.22 -6.70
CA VAL A 1 25.50 -25.88 -6.68
C VAL A 1 24.74 -25.48 -5.43
N VAL A 2 25.27 -25.73 -4.22
CA VAL A 2 24.61 -25.37 -2.93
C VAL A 2 24.19 -23.90 -2.82
N SER A 3 25.03 -22.93 -3.19
CA SER A 3 24.63 -21.50 -3.19
C SER A 3 23.58 -21.14 -4.24
N LEU A 4 23.54 -21.83 -5.38
CA LEU A 4 22.56 -21.56 -6.44
C LEU A 4 21.20 -22.13 -6.05
N THR A 5 21.17 -23.35 -5.51
CA THR A 5 19.95 -23.96 -4.96
C THR A 5 19.44 -23.17 -3.76
N PHE A 6 20.32 -22.67 -2.88
CA PHE A 6 19.92 -21.79 -1.78
C PHE A 6 19.39 -20.45 -2.29
N ALA A 7 20.03 -19.81 -3.27
CA ALA A 7 19.54 -18.57 -3.86
C ALA A 7 18.18 -18.76 -4.55
N VAL A 8 18.01 -19.83 -5.34
CA VAL A 8 16.72 -20.15 -6.00
C VAL A 8 15.62 -20.43 -4.97
N ALA A 9 15.92 -21.21 -3.92
CA ALA A 9 14.97 -21.47 -2.84
C ALA A 9 14.64 -20.20 -2.04
N ALA A 10 15.63 -19.38 -1.71
CA ALA A 10 15.44 -18.11 -1.02
C ALA A 10 14.63 -17.12 -1.87
N THR A 11 14.90 -17.03 -3.18
CA THR A 11 14.12 -16.20 -4.10
C THR A 11 12.70 -16.74 -4.29
N ALA A 12 12.49 -18.05 -4.32
CA ALA A 12 11.14 -18.63 -4.37
C ALA A 12 10.34 -18.33 -3.10
N VAL A 13 10.96 -18.50 -1.92
CA VAL A 13 10.36 -18.15 -0.63
C VAL A 13 10.11 -16.65 -0.51
N LEU A 14 11.06 -15.80 -0.92
CA LEU A 14 10.87 -14.35 -0.98
C LEU A 14 9.77 -13.97 -1.98
N SER A 15 9.69 -14.65 -3.14
CA SER A 15 8.66 -14.38 -4.14
C SER A 15 7.26 -14.74 -3.66
N ASP A 16 7.13 -15.81 -2.87
CA ASP A 16 5.86 -16.22 -2.27
C ASP A 16 5.46 -15.27 -1.13
N LEU A 17 6.40 -15.00 -0.22
CA LEU A 17 6.22 -14.09 0.91
C LEU A 17 5.93 -12.65 0.48
N TRP A 18 6.49 -12.20 -0.66
CA TRP A 18 6.36 -10.83 -1.16
C TRP A 18 5.46 -10.70 -2.39
N SER A 19 4.61 -11.69 -2.63
CA SER A 19 3.75 -11.73 -3.84
C SER A 19 2.92 -10.44 -4.03
N LYS A 20 2.49 -9.80 -2.94
CA LYS A 20 1.74 -8.53 -2.98
C LYS A 20 2.65 -7.33 -3.31
N GLU A 21 3.83 -7.29 -2.72
CA GLU A 21 4.84 -6.25 -2.92
C GLU A 21 5.34 -6.24 -4.36
N TRP A 22 5.46 -7.41 -4.99
CA TRP A 22 5.77 -7.52 -6.42
C TRP A 22 4.70 -6.89 -7.29
N THR A 23 3.42 -7.05 -6.96
CA THR A 23 2.35 -6.36 -7.69
C THR A 23 2.40 -4.85 -7.49
N THR A 24 2.68 -4.37 -6.28
CA THR A 24 2.85 -2.94 -6.02
C THR A 24 4.04 -2.36 -6.78
N LEU A 25 5.14 -3.10 -6.86
CA LEU A 25 6.30 -2.73 -7.68
C LEU A 25 5.92 -2.65 -9.16
N LEU A 26 5.20 -3.63 -9.69
CA LEU A 26 4.71 -3.63 -11.06
C LEU A 26 3.77 -2.44 -11.35
N LEU A 27 2.85 -2.12 -10.44
CA LEU A 27 1.98 -0.94 -10.56
C LEU A 27 2.79 0.36 -10.49
N SER A 28 3.78 0.44 -9.60
CA SER A 28 4.69 1.58 -9.55
C SER A 28 5.46 1.74 -10.86
N PHE A 29 5.79 0.64 -11.53
CA PHE A 29 6.45 0.62 -12.82
C PHE A 29 5.54 1.12 -13.93
N GLN A 30 4.23 0.84 -13.92
CA GLN A 30 3.29 1.44 -14.88
C GLN A 30 3.22 2.97 -14.78
N VAL A 31 3.58 3.55 -13.64
CA VAL A 31 3.67 5.01 -13.47
C VAL A 31 5.08 5.52 -13.74
N THR A 32 6.11 4.85 -13.24
CA THR A 32 7.48 5.37 -13.17
C THR A 32 8.40 4.92 -14.30
N LEU A 33 8.27 3.70 -14.85
CA LEU A 33 9.14 3.25 -15.95
C LEU A 33 8.89 3.92 -17.29
N PRO A 34 7.64 4.26 -17.66
CA PRO A 34 7.39 5.10 -18.82
C PRO A 34 8.15 6.43 -18.75
N LEU A 35 8.48 6.92 -17.55
CA LEU A 35 9.16 8.20 -17.27
C LEU A 35 10.63 8.06 -16.89
N ARG A 36 11.06 6.89 -16.41
CA ARG A 36 12.46 6.60 -16.11
C ARG A 36 13.14 6.25 -17.41
N SER A 37 13.84 7.25 -17.93
CA SER A 37 14.88 7.10 -18.94
C SER A 37 15.80 5.91 -18.62
N ALA A 38 15.75 4.85 -19.42
CA ALA A 38 16.79 3.82 -19.44
C ALA A 38 18.04 4.33 -20.20
N GLY A 39 18.47 5.56 -19.97
CA GLY A 39 19.62 6.19 -20.61
C GLY A 39 20.44 6.99 -19.58
N PRO A 40 21.75 6.73 -19.37
CA PRO A 40 22.60 5.65 -19.88
C PRO A 40 23.44 4.95 -18.78
N PRO A 41 23.37 3.61 -18.59
CA PRO A 41 24.55 2.88 -18.13
C PRO A 41 25.56 2.68 -19.27
N LEU A 42 25.17 2.85 -20.54
CA LEU A 42 26.03 2.54 -21.69
C LEU A 42 27.24 3.49 -21.83
N GLY A 43 27.14 4.75 -21.40
CA GLY A 43 28.26 5.70 -21.47
C GLY A 43 29.30 5.48 -20.37
N ASN A 44 28.87 5.30 -19.11
CA ASN A 44 29.76 5.16 -17.96
C ASN A 44 30.14 3.71 -17.63
N ASN A 45 29.30 2.70 -17.93
CA ASN A 45 29.64 1.31 -17.65
C ASN A 45 30.49 0.67 -18.74
N CYS A 46 30.53 1.19 -19.97
CA CYS A 46 31.56 0.79 -20.94
C CYS A 46 32.97 1.16 -20.45
N SER A 47 33.11 2.29 -19.74
CA SER A 47 34.37 2.69 -19.10
C SER A 47 34.72 1.83 -17.88
N CYS A 48 33.73 1.48 -17.02
CA CYS A 48 33.96 0.57 -15.90
C CYS A 48 34.26 -0.88 -16.34
N SER A 49 33.68 -1.36 -17.44
CA SER A 49 34.03 -2.66 -18.01
C SER A 49 35.47 -2.70 -18.52
N TRP A 50 36.00 -1.59 -19.05
CA TRP A 50 37.42 -1.53 -19.41
C TRP A 50 38.33 -1.54 -18.18
N SER A 51 37.98 -0.83 -17.11
CA SER A 51 38.78 -0.84 -15.87
C SER A 51 38.77 -2.18 -15.12
N LEU A 52 37.72 -3.00 -15.27
CA LEU A 52 37.68 -4.38 -14.78
C LEU A 52 38.44 -5.36 -15.70
N MET A 53 38.70 -5.00 -16.95
CA MET A 53 39.39 -5.85 -17.93
C MET A 53 40.92 -5.81 -17.82
N ASP A 54 41.49 -4.72 -17.33
CA ASP A 54 42.95 -4.52 -17.26
C ASP A 54 43.62 -5.09 -16.00
N GLY A 55 42.84 -5.47 -14.97
CA GLY A 55 43.37 -5.85 -13.65
C GLY A 55 43.55 -7.35 -13.38
N CYS A 56 43.16 -8.27 -14.27
CA CYS A 56 43.17 -9.70 -13.96
C CYS A 56 43.78 -10.55 -15.09
N PRO A 57 45.11 -10.78 -15.08
CA PRO A 57 45.72 -11.81 -15.90
C PRO A 57 45.32 -13.16 -15.29
N VAL A 58 44.83 -14.10 -16.11
CA VAL A 58 44.28 -15.41 -15.73
C VAL A 58 42.76 -15.40 -15.45
N CYS A 59 41.97 -15.19 -16.51
CA CYS A 59 40.62 -15.77 -16.62
C CYS A 59 40.44 -16.36 -18.02
N VAL A 60 40.13 -17.65 -18.09
CA VAL A 60 39.89 -18.42 -19.34
C VAL A 60 38.86 -17.69 -20.21
N SER A 61 39.15 -17.53 -21.50
CA SER A 61 38.34 -16.79 -22.50
C SER A 61 36.83 -17.08 -22.42
N VAL A 62 36.48 -18.34 -22.10
CA VAL A 62 35.10 -18.82 -21.94
C VAL A 62 34.35 -18.17 -20.75
N ARG A 63 35.00 -17.97 -19.59
CA ARG A 63 34.35 -17.33 -18.43
C ARG A 63 34.09 -15.85 -18.67
N ARG A 64 34.99 -15.16 -19.36
CA ARG A 64 34.81 -13.74 -19.76
C ARG A 64 33.65 -13.60 -20.75
N GLY A 65 33.57 -14.48 -21.75
CA GLY A 65 32.44 -14.52 -22.69
C GLY A 65 31.08 -14.75 -22.00
N LEU A 66 31.04 -15.64 -21.00
CA LEU A 66 29.84 -15.89 -20.20
C LEU A 66 29.41 -14.65 -19.39
N ILE A 67 30.34 -13.97 -18.72
CA ILE A 67 30.03 -12.77 -17.91
C ILE A 67 29.52 -11.64 -18.82
N VAL A 68 30.19 -11.40 -19.95
CA VAL A 68 29.76 -10.37 -20.92
C VAL A 68 28.41 -10.74 -21.53
N GLY A 69 28.19 -12.02 -21.87
CA GLY A 69 26.90 -12.49 -22.38
C GLY A 69 25.76 -12.27 -21.39
N VAL A 70 25.94 -12.66 -20.12
CA VAL A 70 24.93 -12.43 -19.07
C VAL A 70 24.69 -10.93 -18.86
N TYR A 71 25.74 -10.11 -18.84
CA TYR A 71 25.61 -8.65 -18.73
C TYR A 71 24.80 -8.06 -19.89
N LEU A 72 25.09 -8.45 -21.13
CA LEU A 72 24.36 -7.97 -22.31
C LEU A 72 22.90 -8.44 -22.31
N VAL A 73 22.62 -9.66 -21.85
CA VAL A 73 21.24 -10.16 -21.70
C VAL A 73 20.48 -9.34 -20.64
N ILE A 74 21.08 -9.09 -19.48
CA ILE A 74 20.47 -8.25 -18.43
C ILE A 74 20.23 -6.83 -18.95
N LEU A 75 21.21 -6.24 -19.64
CA LEU A 75 21.11 -4.90 -20.19
C LEU A 75 20.02 -4.81 -21.28
N SER A 76 19.95 -5.82 -22.15
CA SER A 76 18.91 -5.92 -23.18
C SER A 76 17.53 -6.10 -22.55
N ALA A 77 17.41 -6.94 -21.52
CA ALA A 77 16.16 -7.10 -20.78
C ALA A 77 15.72 -5.78 -20.13
N LEU A 78 16.63 -5.06 -19.44
CA LEU A 78 16.33 -3.75 -18.85
C LEU A 78 15.91 -2.71 -19.89
N TYR A 79 16.45 -2.76 -21.11
CA TYR A 79 16.09 -1.85 -22.20
C TYR A 79 14.74 -2.19 -22.83
N LEU A 80 14.39 -3.48 -22.93
CA LEU A 80 13.16 -3.94 -23.56
C LEU A 80 11.96 -3.96 -22.59
N VAL A 81 12.19 -4.06 -21.28
CA VAL A 81 11.12 -4.06 -20.25
C VAL A 81 10.17 -2.85 -20.35
N PRO A 82 10.63 -1.60 -20.53
CA PRO A 82 9.74 -0.44 -20.70
C PRO A 82 8.77 -0.58 -21.89
N LEU A 83 9.18 -1.26 -22.97
CA LEU A 83 8.33 -1.46 -24.16
C LEU A 83 7.14 -2.40 -23.89
N GLY A 84 7.27 -3.28 -22.90
CA GLY A 84 6.21 -4.20 -22.48
C GLY A 84 5.28 -3.63 -21.40
N LEU A 85 5.58 -2.45 -20.84
CA LEU A 85 4.83 -1.87 -19.74
C LEU A 85 4.00 -0.68 -20.23
N TYR A 86 2.73 -0.93 -20.51
CA TYR A 86 1.77 0.11 -20.83
C TYR A 86 1.29 0.83 -19.57
N SER A 87 1.25 2.16 -19.61
CA SER A 87 0.64 2.98 -18.56
C SER A 87 -0.81 3.31 -18.89
N PRO A 88 -1.78 3.02 -18.01
CA PRO A 88 -3.16 3.48 -18.15
C PRO A 88 -3.28 5.01 -18.25
N CYS A 89 -2.29 5.77 -17.76
CA CYS A 89 -2.27 7.23 -17.79
C CYS A 89 -1.77 7.84 -19.11
N ILE A 90 -1.33 7.03 -20.08
CA ILE A 90 -1.10 7.50 -21.45
C ILE A 90 -2.45 7.43 -22.18
N LYS A 91 -3.10 8.58 -22.34
CA LYS A 91 -4.47 8.66 -22.89
C LYS A 91 -4.59 9.79 -23.90
N LYS A 92 -5.47 9.63 -24.90
CA LYS A 92 -5.83 10.74 -25.79
C LYS A 92 -6.51 11.86 -25.01
N ASP A 93 -6.41 13.09 -25.50
CA ASP A 93 -7.10 14.24 -24.92
C ASP A 93 -8.61 13.98 -24.78
N GLY A 94 -9.16 14.33 -23.62
CA GLY A 94 -10.57 14.11 -23.29
C GLY A 94 -10.97 12.66 -23.01
N ALA A 95 -10.04 11.69 -23.03
CA ALA A 95 -10.34 10.28 -22.74
C ALA A 95 -10.25 9.91 -21.23
N LEU A 96 -9.88 10.86 -20.36
CA LEU A 96 -9.89 10.65 -18.91
C LEU A 96 -11.33 10.77 -18.38
N GLY A 97 -11.75 9.77 -17.60
CA GLY A 97 -13.05 9.79 -16.92
C GLY A 97 -13.08 10.70 -15.68
N SER A 98 -14.21 10.70 -14.97
CA SER A 98 -14.33 11.35 -13.66
C SER A 98 -13.33 10.77 -12.66
N ALA A 99 -12.97 11.59 -11.65
CA ALA A 99 -12.17 11.11 -10.53
C ALA A 99 -12.91 9.97 -9.81
N PRO A 100 -12.21 8.92 -9.35
CA PRO A 100 -12.82 7.90 -8.50
C PRO A 100 -13.37 8.53 -7.22
N ALA A 101 -14.58 8.13 -6.82
CA ALA A 101 -15.15 8.54 -5.54
C ALA A 101 -14.27 8.08 -4.37
N LEU A 102 -14.22 8.87 -3.30
CA LEU A 102 -13.38 8.58 -2.14
C LEU A 102 -14.21 7.96 -1.01
N ILE A 103 -13.73 6.84 -0.48
CA ILE A 103 -14.33 6.16 0.66
C ILE A 103 -13.32 6.19 1.80
N GLY A 104 -13.71 6.78 2.94
CA GLY A 104 -12.82 6.88 4.11
C GLY A 104 -12.63 5.52 4.77
N HIS A 105 -11.43 4.92 4.66
CA HIS A 105 -11.07 3.65 5.27
C HIS A 105 -11.02 3.79 6.79
N ARG A 106 -11.93 3.14 7.51
CA ARG A 106 -12.11 3.34 8.97
C ARG A 106 -12.26 4.81 9.36
N GLY A 107 -12.86 5.59 8.47
CA GLY A 107 -12.91 7.06 8.51
C GLY A 107 -11.69 7.72 7.83
N ALA A 108 -10.96 8.56 8.56
CA ALA A 108 -9.77 9.25 8.10
C ALA A 108 -8.61 8.99 9.07
N PRO A 109 -8.00 7.79 9.05
CA PRO A 109 -7.04 7.35 10.05
C PRO A 109 -5.70 8.11 10.02
N MET A 110 -5.44 8.90 8.98
CA MET A 110 -4.34 9.87 8.95
C MET A 110 -4.66 11.19 9.67
N LEU A 111 -5.92 11.42 10.08
CA LEU A 111 -6.38 12.64 10.75
C LEU A 111 -6.92 12.37 12.17
N ALA A 112 -7.42 11.16 12.42
CA ALA A 112 -8.01 10.77 13.70
C ALA A 112 -7.81 9.26 13.97
N PRO A 113 -8.01 8.78 15.21
CA PRO A 113 -7.92 7.36 15.53
C PRO A 113 -8.96 6.54 14.75
N GLU A 114 -8.54 5.48 14.07
CA GLU A 114 -9.40 4.64 13.22
C GLU A 114 -10.67 4.10 13.93
N ASN A 115 -11.77 3.92 13.19
CA ASN A 115 -13.03 3.36 13.70
C ASN A 115 -13.63 4.12 14.90
N THR A 116 -13.37 5.42 15.01
CA THR A 116 -13.98 6.34 15.98
C THR A 116 -14.89 7.34 15.29
N LEU A 117 -15.85 7.92 16.03
CA LEU A 117 -16.76 8.93 15.49
C LEU A 117 -15.99 10.12 14.88
N MET A 118 -14.95 10.61 15.56
CA MET A 118 -14.09 11.68 15.03
C MET A 118 -13.44 11.31 13.69
N SER A 119 -12.99 10.06 13.52
CA SER A 119 -12.39 9.61 12.25
C SER A 119 -13.38 9.71 11.09
N PHE A 120 -14.63 9.33 11.33
CA PHE A 120 -15.68 9.42 10.32
C PHE A 120 -16.09 10.86 10.04
N GLU A 121 -16.21 11.71 11.07
CA GLU A 121 -16.44 13.16 10.90
C GLU A 121 -15.33 13.78 10.04
N ARG A 122 -14.06 13.47 10.32
CA ARG A 122 -12.92 13.95 9.53
C ARG A 122 -12.95 13.45 8.09
N ALA A 123 -13.42 12.23 7.83
CA ALA A 123 -13.61 11.73 6.48
C ALA A 123 -14.70 12.50 5.73
N VAL A 124 -15.82 12.81 6.39
CA VAL A 124 -16.90 13.64 5.81
C VAL A 124 -16.39 15.05 5.51
N GLU A 125 -15.70 15.67 6.45
CA GLU A 125 -15.09 17.01 6.30
C GLU A 125 -14.04 17.05 5.17
N ALA A 126 -13.27 15.97 5.00
CA ALA A 126 -12.30 15.81 3.92
C ALA A 126 -12.95 15.57 2.54
N GLY A 127 -14.27 15.44 2.46
CA GLY A 127 -15.02 15.28 1.22
C GLY A 127 -15.19 13.84 0.75
N SER A 128 -15.04 12.84 1.63
CA SER A 128 -15.33 11.45 1.26
C SER A 128 -16.79 11.28 0.83
N ASP A 129 -17.02 10.53 -0.24
CA ASP A 129 -18.33 10.14 -0.78
C ASP A 129 -18.96 8.98 0.01
N GLY A 130 -18.12 8.17 0.66
CA GLY A 130 -18.52 7.08 1.52
C GLY A 130 -17.60 6.87 2.71
N LEU A 131 -18.01 5.99 3.61
CA LEU A 131 -17.28 5.60 4.80
C LEU A 131 -17.15 4.09 4.82
N GLU A 132 -15.99 3.60 5.21
CA GLU A 132 -15.72 2.18 5.37
C GLU A 132 -15.34 1.86 6.82
N THR A 133 -15.75 0.68 7.31
CA THR A 133 -15.43 0.24 8.68
C THR A 133 -15.45 -1.29 8.83
N ASP A 134 -15.14 -1.75 10.04
CA ASP A 134 -15.05 -3.14 10.45
C ASP A 134 -15.99 -3.38 11.64
N VAL A 135 -16.91 -4.34 11.53
CA VAL A 135 -17.96 -4.58 12.52
C VAL A 135 -17.77 -5.94 13.18
N THR A 136 -17.93 -5.98 14.50
CA THR A 136 -18.10 -7.21 15.28
C THR A 136 -19.23 -7.02 16.31
N ILE A 137 -19.53 -8.02 17.13
CA ILE A 137 -20.63 -7.98 18.09
C ILE A 137 -20.09 -8.23 19.50
N SER A 138 -20.51 -7.41 20.47
CA SER A 138 -20.18 -7.57 21.88
C SER A 138 -20.87 -8.80 22.49
N LEU A 139 -20.40 -9.22 23.67
CA LEU A 139 -20.87 -10.40 24.37
C LEU A 139 -22.39 -10.36 24.66
N ASP A 140 -22.91 -9.15 24.89
CA ASP A 140 -24.31 -8.83 25.17
C ASP A 140 -25.13 -8.43 23.93
N GLY A 141 -24.52 -8.39 22.74
CA GLY A 141 -25.25 -8.31 21.47
C GLY A 141 -25.30 -6.94 20.81
N VAL A 142 -24.43 -6.01 21.20
CA VAL A 142 -24.30 -4.68 20.57
C VAL A 142 -23.24 -4.76 19.46
N PRO A 143 -23.60 -4.53 18.19
CA PRO A 143 -22.62 -4.41 17.13
C PRO A 143 -21.78 -3.15 17.27
N PHE A 144 -20.45 -3.29 17.17
CA PHE A 144 -19.49 -2.20 17.36
C PHE A 144 -18.32 -2.29 16.39
N LEU A 145 -17.56 -1.20 16.31
CA LEU A 145 -16.51 -1.04 15.31
C LEU A 145 -15.16 -1.48 15.86
N MET A 146 -14.55 -2.49 15.22
CA MET A 146 -13.23 -2.99 15.57
C MET A 146 -12.65 -3.83 14.42
N HIS A 147 -11.46 -3.46 13.95
CA HIS A 147 -10.75 -4.22 12.94
C HIS A 147 -10.06 -5.45 13.51
N ASP A 148 -9.36 -5.28 14.64
CA ASP A 148 -8.51 -6.31 15.19
C ASP A 148 -9.32 -7.36 15.94
N TYR A 149 -8.75 -8.56 16.06
CA TYR A 149 -9.37 -9.60 16.88
C TYR A 149 -9.38 -9.26 18.38
N THR A 150 -8.45 -8.42 18.84
CA THR A 150 -8.33 -7.98 20.25
C THR A 150 -8.33 -6.45 20.33
N LEU A 151 -8.46 -5.92 21.55
CA LEU A 151 -8.57 -4.47 21.80
C LEU A 151 -7.21 -3.78 21.99
N ARG A 152 -6.09 -4.52 21.92
CA ARG A 152 -4.78 -4.05 22.42
C ARG A 152 -4.17 -2.90 21.63
N ARG A 153 -4.28 -2.94 20.30
CA ARG A 153 -3.62 -1.96 19.42
C ARG A 153 -4.29 -0.59 19.50
N THR A 154 -5.61 -0.57 19.59
CA THR A 154 -6.44 0.62 19.37
C THR A 154 -7.18 1.09 20.62
N THR A 155 -6.90 0.51 21.80
CA THR A 155 -7.50 0.94 23.06
C THR A 155 -6.51 0.87 24.24
N ASN A 156 -6.95 1.32 25.41
CA ASN A 156 -6.23 1.16 26.68
C ASN A 156 -6.59 -0.12 27.46
N VAL A 157 -7.06 -1.19 26.80
CA VAL A 157 -7.47 -2.45 27.46
C VAL A 157 -6.39 -3.03 28.39
N ASP A 158 -5.10 -2.89 28.05
CA ASP A 158 -3.99 -3.39 28.87
C ASP A 158 -3.92 -2.71 30.25
N GLN A 159 -4.49 -1.51 30.38
CA GLN A 159 -4.55 -0.76 31.63
C GLN A 159 -5.84 -1.04 32.41
N VAL A 160 -6.98 -1.12 31.72
CA VAL A 160 -8.31 -1.28 32.34
C VAL A 160 -8.60 -2.74 32.68
N PHE A 161 -8.21 -3.67 31.81
CA PHE A 161 -8.44 -5.12 31.93
C PHE A 161 -7.16 -5.93 31.65
N PRO A 162 -6.08 -5.78 32.44
CA PRO A 162 -4.76 -6.36 32.17
C PRO A 162 -4.76 -7.90 32.01
N ASN A 163 -5.67 -8.60 32.68
CA ASN A 163 -5.79 -10.06 32.58
C ASN A 163 -6.60 -10.54 31.37
N ARG A 164 -7.18 -9.62 30.60
CA ARG A 164 -8.04 -9.89 29.44
C ARG A 164 -7.56 -9.20 28.16
N SER A 165 -6.36 -8.63 28.14
CA SER A 165 -5.76 -7.99 26.96
C SER A 165 -5.83 -8.81 25.68
N ASP A 166 -5.53 -10.11 25.76
CA ASP A 166 -5.55 -11.02 24.61
C ASP A 166 -6.92 -11.69 24.40
N THR A 167 -7.92 -11.31 25.19
CA THR A 167 -9.30 -11.78 25.01
C THR A 167 -9.86 -11.20 23.72
N PRO A 168 -10.62 -11.98 22.93
CA PRO A 168 -11.22 -11.47 21.70
C PRO A 168 -12.12 -10.27 22.01
N ALA A 169 -12.09 -9.23 21.17
CA ALA A 169 -12.86 -8.00 21.37
C ALA A 169 -14.37 -8.29 21.54
N ALA A 170 -14.90 -9.26 20.78
CA ALA A 170 -16.29 -9.72 20.87
C ALA A 170 -16.67 -10.35 22.23
N MET A 171 -15.70 -10.74 23.06
CA MET A 171 -15.97 -11.36 24.36
C MET A 171 -16.01 -10.35 25.52
N PHE A 172 -16.17 -9.06 25.21
CA PHE A 172 -16.43 -8.00 26.18
C PHE A 172 -17.90 -7.55 26.05
N THR A 173 -18.50 -7.16 27.17
CA THR A 173 -19.83 -6.52 27.16
C THR A 173 -19.74 -5.09 26.64
N TRP A 174 -20.86 -4.52 26.18
CA TRP A 174 -20.88 -3.15 25.68
C TRP A 174 -20.42 -2.15 26.73
N THR A 175 -20.90 -2.27 27.98
CA THR A 175 -20.48 -1.41 29.09
C THR A 175 -18.97 -1.47 29.36
N GLU A 176 -18.34 -2.63 29.18
CA GLU A 176 -16.88 -2.76 29.28
C GLU A 176 -16.18 -2.05 28.13
N LEU A 177 -16.68 -2.20 26.89
CA LEU A 177 -16.14 -1.55 25.71
C LEU A 177 -16.25 -0.02 25.77
N GLU A 178 -17.38 0.51 26.22
CA GLU A 178 -17.61 1.96 26.42
C GLU A 178 -16.65 2.57 27.44
N SER A 179 -16.18 1.78 28.41
CA SER A 179 -15.23 2.25 29.42
C SER A 179 -13.80 2.43 28.88
N LEU A 180 -13.51 1.91 27.69
CA LEU A 180 -12.19 1.98 27.09
C LEU A 180 -11.99 3.29 26.31
N ASN A 181 -10.76 3.81 26.39
CA ASN A 181 -10.31 4.90 25.55
C ASN A 181 -9.77 4.32 24.23
N ALA A 182 -10.36 4.70 23.11
CA ALA A 182 -10.00 4.25 21.76
C ALA A 182 -9.18 5.28 20.97
N GLY A 183 -8.65 6.32 21.64
CA GLY A 183 -8.06 7.48 20.98
C GLY A 183 -6.61 7.79 21.36
N SER A 184 -6.25 7.68 22.63
CA SER A 184 -4.92 8.03 23.17
C SER A 184 -3.77 7.28 22.49
N TRP A 185 -3.99 6.04 22.05
CA TRP A 185 -3.00 5.23 21.33
C TRP A 185 -2.54 5.91 20.04
N PHE A 186 -3.43 6.62 19.34
CA PHE A 186 -3.14 7.24 18.05
C PHE A 186 -2.10 8.36 18.21
N LEU A 187 -2.22 9.18 19.25
CA LEU A 187 -1.24 10.23 19.56
C LEU A 187 0.08 9.66 20.09
N ALA A 188 0.03 8.56 20.84
CA ALA A 188 1.20 7.93 21.42
C ALA A 188 2.06 7.19 20.39
N HIS A 189 1.43 6.50 19.44
CA HIS A 189 2.13 5.67 18.46
C HIS A 189 2.35 6.37 17.12
N ASP A 190 1.58 7.41 16.81
CA ASP A 190 1.61 8.17 15.55
C ASP A 190 1.75 7.26 14.32
N PRO A 191 0.78 6.36 14.07
CA PRO A 191 0.91 5.28 13.09
C PRO A 191 1.16 5.76 11.66
N PHE A 192 0.81 7.02 11.34
CA PHE A 192 0.98 7.63 10.02
C PHE A 192 1.97 8.80 9.99
N GLY A 193 2.59 9.15 11.12
CA GLY A 193 3.48 10.32 11.18
C GLY A 193 2.75 11.66 11.03
N THR A 194 1.46 11.71 11.36
CA THR A 194 0.58 12.87 11.15
C THR A 194 0.07 13.48 12.46
N ALA A 195 0.22 12.82 13.61
CA ALA A 195 -0.26 13.36 14.88
C ALA A 195 0.37 14.74 15.21
N GLY A 196 1.60 14.99 14.75
CA GLY A 196 2.29 16.27 14.92
C GLY A 196 1.68 17.45 14.13
N SER A 197 0.93 17.19 13.06
CA SER A 197 0.29 18.25 12.26
C SER A 197 -1.11 18.64 12.74
N LEU A 198 -1.66 17.92 13.71
CA LEU A 198 -2.97 18.21 14.29
C LEU A 198 -2.92 19.46 15.19
N SER A 199 -4.03 20.21 15.21
CA SER A 199 -4.20 21.31 16.16
C SER A 199 -4.29 20.78 17.59
N GLU A 200 -4.03 21.63 18.60
CA GLU A 200 -4.16 21.20 20.00
C GLU A 200 -5.60 20.79 20.37
N GLY A 201 -6.61 21.43 19.77
CA GLY A 201 -8.01 21.03 19.92
C GLY A 201 -8.27 19.64 19.32
N ASP A 202 -7.75 19.38 18.12
CA ASP A 202 -7.88 18.07 17.48
C ASP A 202 -7.15 16.98 18.25
N LYS A 203 -5.97 17.27 18.82
CA LYS A 203 -5.27 16.32 19.69
C LYS A 203 -6.10 16.00 20.93
N GLN A 204 -6.71 16.99 21.57
CA GLN A 204 -7.58 16.73 22.72
C GLN A 204 -8.78 15.85 22.35
N GLN A 205 -9.45 16.16 21.23
CA GLN A 205 -10.57 15.36 20.73
C GLN A 205 -10.13 13.94 20.37
N ALA A 206 -9.03 13.79 19.62
CA ALA A 206 -8.47 12.51 19.21
C ALA A 206 -8.05 11.65 20.41
N GLY A 207 -7.48 12.26 21.45
CA GLY A 207 -7.09 11.56 22.67
C GLY A 207 -8.27 11.08 23.52
N ASN A 208 -9.47 11.62 23.31
CA ASN A 208 -10.67 11.35 24.11
C ASN A 208 -11.80 10.72 23.27
N GLN A 209 -11.49 9.64 22.55
CA GLN A 209 -12.46 8.85 21.81
C GLN A 209 -12.82 7.57 22.57
N SER A 210 -14.06 7.11 22.41
CA SER A 210 -14.57 5.81 22.88
C SER A 210 -14.65 4.82 21.71
N VAL A 211 -14.84 3.53 22.03
CA VAL A 211 -15.24 2.52 21.03
C VAL A 211 -16.59 2.94 20.45
N CYS A 212 -16.71 2.96 19.12
CA CYS A 212 -17.91 3.41 18.43
C CYS A 212 -18.85 2.23 18.15
N SER A 213 -20.14 2.42 18.39
CA SER A 213 -21.16 1.44 18.03
C SER A 213 -21.46 1.49 16.52
N LEU A 214 -21.98 0.40 15.97
CA LEU A 214 -22.47 0.40 14.59
C LEU A 214 -23.62 1.42 14.42
N GLN A 215 -24.48 1.55 15.42
CA GLN A 215 -25.63 2.45 15.38
C GLN A 215 -25.20 3.92 15.20
N GLU A 216 -24.26 4.41 16.03
CA GLU A 216 -23.75 5.78 15.95
C GLU A 216 -23.13 6.07 14.58
N PHE A 217 -22.35 5.12 14.06
CA PHE A 217 -21.74 5.23 12.74
C PHE A 217 -22.77 5.30 11.62
N LEU A 218 -23.78 4.43 11.63
CA LEU A 218 -24.86 4.44 10.63
C LEU A 218 -25.70 5.73 10.71
N GLN A 219 -25.93 6.26 11.91
CA GLN A 219 -26.62 7.55 12.10
C GLN A 219 -25.82 8.71 11.50
N LEU A 220 -24.50 8.76 11.73
CA LEU A 220 -23.65 9.77 11.10
C LEU A 220 -23.72 9.66 9.57
N ALA A 221 -23.62 8.46 9.02
CA ALA A 221 -23.69 8.24 7.57
C ALA A 221 -25.06 8.62 6.99
N ALA A 222 -26.15 8.32 7.70
CA ALA A 222 -27.51 8.72 7.31
C ALA A 222 -27.66 10.25 7.27
N HIS A 223 -27.23 10.94 8.34
CA HIS A 223 -27.31 12.39 8.45
C HIS A 223 -26.45 13.13 7.41
N THR A 224 -25.34 12.52 7.01
CA THR A 224 -24.41 13.11 6.02
C THR A 224 -24.64 12.58 4.61
N HIS A 225 -25.66 11.75 4.41
CA HIS A 225 -26.02 11.09 3.15
C HIS A 225 -24.85 10.35 2.48
N LYS A 226 -24.03 9.66 3.29
CA LYS A 226 -22.87 8.92 2.82
C LYS A 226 -23.19 7.47 2.53
N LEU A 227 -22.46 6.92 1.57
CA LEU A 227 -22.42 5.48 1.34
C LEU A 227 -21.65 4.81 2.49
N VAL A 228 -22.07 3.64 2.92
CA VAL A 228 -21.38 2.85 3.95
C VAL A 228 -20.89 1.56 3.34
N ILE A 229 -19.66 1.17 3.64
CA ILE A 229 -19.10 -0.15 3.35
C ILE A 229 -18.62 -0.76 4.67
N PHE A 230 -18.92 -2.02 4.97
CA PHE A 230 -18.25 -2.66 6.11
C PHE A 230 -18.02 -4.16 5.97
N ASP A 231 -16.92 -4.61 6.58
CA ASP A 231 -16.68 -6.00 6.91
C ASP A 231 -17.47 -6.38 8.17
N LEU A 232 -18.11 -7.54 8.19
CA LEU A 232 -18.75 -8.08 9.40
C LEU A 232 -18.08 -9.38 9.83
N TYR A 233 -17.44 -9.32 10.98
CA TYR A 233 -16.74 -10.45 11.57
C TYR A 233 -17.68 -11.35 12.35
N ARG A 234 -17.61 -12.65 12.07
CA ARG A 234 -18.32 -13.66 12.85
C ARG A 234 -17.69 -13.79 14.24
N PRO A 235 -18.48 -13.70 15.33
CA PRO A 235 -17.96 -13.87 16.68
C PRO A 235 -17.26 -15.23 16.92
N PRO A 236 -16.33 -15.31 17.89
CA PRO A 236 -15.58 -16.53 18.20
C PRO A 236 -16.49 -17.64 18.77
N ARG A 237 -15.97 -18.87 18.78
CA ARG A 237 -16.70 -20.03 19.35
C ARG A 237 -17.07 -19.79 20.81
N GLY A 238 -18.30 -20.16 21.18
CA GLY A 238 -18.85 -19.95 22.53
C GLY A 238 -19.54 -18.59 22.72
N HIS A 239 -19.47 -17.68 21.74
CA HIS A 239 -20.18 -16.41 21.80
C HIS A 239 -21.70 -16.59 21.57
N PRO A 240 -22.59 -15.95 22.36
CA PRO A 240 -24.05 -16.14 22.27
C PRO A 240 -24.64 -15.80 20.89
N TYR A 241 -24.12 -14.75 20.25
CA TYR A 241 -24.59 -14.28 18.94
C TYR A 241 -23.83 -14.88 17.76
N ARG A 242 -22.98 -15.89 17.99
CA ARG A 242 -22.11 -16.45 16.93
C ARG A 242 -22.87 -16.96 15.71
N ASP A 243 -24.10 -17.44 15.89
CA ASP A 243 -24.91 -18.03 14.83
C ASP A 243 -26.06 -17.11 14.37
N THR A 244 -26.25 -15.98 15.05
CA THR A 244 -27.29 -14.98 14.76
C THR A 244 -26.72 -13.59 14.45
N TRP A 245 -25.39 -13.47 14.31
CA TRP A 245 -24.71 -12.19 14.13
C TRP A 245 -25.22 -11.38 12.93
N ILE A 246 -25.49 -12.03 11.80
CA ILE A 246 -26.06 -11.39 10.62
C ILE A 246 -27.45 -10.81 10.93
N HIS A 247 -28.32 -11.59 11.57
CA HIS A 247 -29.66 -11.13 11.93
C HIS A 247 -29.60 -9.93 12.90
N ARG A 248 -28.71 -9.98 13.90
CA ARG A 248 -28.55 -8.87 14.85
C ARG A 248 -28.05 -7.60 14.15
N THR A 249 -27.11 -7.72 13.22
CA THR A 249 -26.64 -6.57 12.43
C THR A 249 -27.74 -6.01 11.53
N LEU A 250 -28.55 -6.86 10.88
CA LEU A 250 -29.70 -6.41 10.08
C LEU A 250 -30.73 -5.66 10.93
N GLU A 251 -31.02 -6.14 12.14
CA GLU A 251 -31.92 -5.46 13.07
C GLU A 251 -31.43 -4.04 13.40
N VAL A 252 -30.13 -3.85 13.62
CA VAL A 252 -29.56 -2.51 13.85
C VAL A 252 -29.73 -1.60 12.63
N ILE A 253 -29.47 -2.12 11.42
CA ILE A 253 -29.61 -1.35 10.18
C ILE A 253 -31.06 -0.91 9.99
N GLN A 254 -32.00 -1.84 10.11
CA GLN A 254 -33.40 -1.63 9.76
C GLN A 254 -34.21 -0.91 10.84
N ASN A 255 -33.97 -1.24 12.12
CA ASN A 255 -34.85 -0.84 13.22
C ASN A 255 -34.21 0.18 14.17
N GLU A 256 -32.88 0.24 14.24
CA GLU A 256 -32.16 1.07 15.21
C GLU A 256 -31.41 2.25 14.57
N SER A 257 -31.33 2.30 13.24
CA SER A 257 -30.68 3.37 12.49
C SER A 257 -31.63 4.06 11.51
N SER A 258 -31.30 5.28 11.09
CA SER A 258 -32.06 6.05 10.09
C SER A 258 -31.49 5.92 8.67
N ILE A 259 -30.53 5.02 8.46
CA ILE A 259 -29.88 4.85 7.16
C ILE A 259 -30.81 4.11 6.19
N HIS A 260 -30.79 4.49 4.92
CA HIS A 260 -31.45 3.68 3.90
C HIS A 260 -30.57 2.47 3.58
N SER A 261 -31.16 1.26 3.56
CA SER A 261 -30.45 0.02 3.25
C SER A 261 -29.71 0.07 1.91
N SER A 262 -30.24 0.81 0.93
CA SER A 262 -29.58 1.05 -0.36
C SER A 262 -28.23 1.79 -0.27
N GLN A 263 -27.95 2.47 0.84
CA GLN A 263 -26.67 3.13 1.11
C GLN A 263 -25.63 2.17 1.71
N VAL A 264 -26.03 0.96 2.10
CA VAL A 264 -25.17 0.01 2.80
C VAL A 264 -24.62 -1.04 1.84
N LEU A 265 -23.29 -1.15 1.82
CA LEU A 265 -22.52 -2.19 1.18
C LEU A 265 -21.95 -3.13 2.23
N TRP A 266 -22.31 -4.39 2.09
CA TRP A 266 -21.95 -5.44 3.04
C TRP A 266 -20.96 -6.40 2.40
N LEU A 267 -19.77 -6.55 2.98
CA LEU A 267 -18.69 -7.32 2.36
C LEU A 267 -18.85 -8.85 2.46
N PRO A 268 -19.28 -9.44 3.59
CA PRO A 268 -19.40 -10.90 3.70
C PRO A 268 -20.40 -11.53 2.72
N PRO A 269 -20.03 -12.64 2.05
CA PRO A 269 -20.93 -13.37 1.15
C PRO A 269 -21.89 -14.31 1.88
N ASP A 270 -21.67 -14.56 3.17
CA ASP A 270 -22.46 -15.47 3.99
C ASP A 270 -23.96 -15.13 3.97
N LEU A 271 -24.79 -16.18 3.93
CA LEU A 271 -26.25 -16.09 3.96
C LEU A 271 -26.85 -15.13 2.91
N ARG A 272 -26.22 -14.98 1.74
CA ARG A 272 -26.67 -14.03 0.72
C ARG A 272 -28.15 -14.14 0.33
N SER A 273 -28.63 -15.35 0.09
CA SER A 273 -30.04 -15.57 -0.24
C SER A 273 -30.98 -15.07 0.86
N LEU A 274 -30.61 -15.28 2.13
CA LEU A 274 -31.39 -14.81 3.28
C LEU A 274 -31.35 -13.28 3.39
N VAL A 275 -30.18 -12.66 3.23
CA VAL A 275 -30.04 -11.20 3.29
C VAL A 275 -30.86 -10.55 2.18
N GLN A 276 -30.80 -11.07 0.95
CA GLN A 276 -31.60 -10.56 -0.17
C GLN A 276 -33.11 -10.75 0.02
N GLU A 277 -33.52 -11.82 0.70
CA GLU A 277 -34.93 -12.06 1.04
C GLU A 277 -35.42 -11.10 2.13
N LEU A 278 -34.60 -10.83 3.15
CA LEU A 278 -34.94 -9.95 4.26
C LEU A 278 -34.82 -8.46 3.91
N ASP A 279 -33.84 -8.09 3.10
CA ASP A 279 -33.55 -6.72 2.69
C ASP A 279 -33.00 -6.67 1.25
N PRO A 280 -33.87 -6.56 0.25
CA PRO A 280 -33.45 -6.54 -1.15
C PRO A 280 -32.73 -5.26 -1.56
N GLU A 281 -32.80 -4.19 -0.75
CA GLU A 281 -32.11 -2.93 -1.04
C GLU A 281 -30.65 -2.95 -0.58
N LEU A 282 -30.32 -3.75 0.44
CA LEU A 282 -28.96 -3.90 0.94
C LEU A 282 -28.08 -4.65 -0.07
N GLN A 283 -26.89 -4.09 -0.36
CA GLN A 283 -26.01 -4.67 -1.37
C GLN A 283 -24.83 -5.45 -0.78
N GLN A 284 -24.86 -6.77 -0.97
CA GLN A 284 -23.71 -7.63 -0.67
C GLN A 284 -22.74 -7.68 -1.85
N THR A 285 -21.49 -7.32 -1.60
CA THR A 285 -20.43 -7.26 -2.61
C THR A 285 -19.57 -8.53 -2.62
N SER A 286 -18.56 -8.57 -3.49
CA SER A 286 -17.52 -9.59 -3.52
C SER A 286 -16.16 -8.96 -3.21
N GLY A 287 -15.42 -9.59 -2.28
CA GLY A 287 -14.02 -9.28 -1.96
C GLY A 287 -13.00 -9.79 -3.00
N GLY A 288 -13.45 -10.67 -3.91
CA GLY A 288 -12.62 -11.32 -4.92
C GLY A 288 -13.09 -11.04 -6.34
N ARG A 289 -12.19 -11.23 -7.31
CA ARG A 289 -12.54 -11.25 -8.73
C ARG A 289 -13.43 -12.46 -9.00
N LEU A 290 -14.58 -12.23 -9.62
CA LEU A 290 -15.50 -13.30 -10.03
C LEU A 290 -15.87 -13.13 -11.51
N PRO A 291 -16.17 -14.22 -12.24
CA PRO A 291 -16.73 -14.16 -13.58
C PRO A 291 -18.04 -13.36 -13.63
N LEU A 292 -18.35 -12.76 -14.78
CA LEU A 292 -19.55 -11.92 -14.95
C LEU A 292 -20.84 -12.70 -14.68
N GLU A 293 -20.87 -13.96 -15.09
CA GLU A 293 -22.03 -14.85 -14.93
C GLU A 293 -22.37 -15.05 -13.45
N GLU A 294 -21.34 -15.22 -12.62
CA GLU A 294 -21.48 -15.41 -11.18
C GLU A 294 -21.87 -14.12 -10.46
N LEU A 295 -21.36 -12.97 -10.90
CA LEU A 295 -21.77 -11.67 -10.38
C LEU A 295 -23.24 -11.40 -10.66
N GLN A 296 -23.69 -11.68 -11.89
CA GLN A 296 -25.07 -11.49 -12.30
C GLN A 296 -26.02 -12.46 -11.60
N SER A 297 -25.68 -13.75 -11.49
CA SER A 297 -26.52 -14.73 -10.79
C SER A 297 -26.68 -14.39 -9.31
N ASN A 298 -25.68 -13.76 -8.71
CA ASN A 298 -25.68 -13.34 -7.32
C ASN A 298 -26.22 -11.93 -7.09
N HIS A 299 -26.67 -11.23 -8.15
CA HIS A 299 -27.16 -9.85 -8.10
C HIS A 299 -26.14 -8.84 -7.51
N ILE A 300 -24.85 -9.08 -7.74
CA ILE A 300 -23.77 -8.20 -7.28
C ILE A 300 -23.57 -7.07 -8.29
N VAL A 301 -23.79 -5.83 -7.85
CA VAL A 301 -23.63 -4.62 -8.69
C VAL A 301 -22.45 -3.73 -8.28
N LYS A 302 -21.79 -4.04 -7.17
CA LYS A 302 -20.58 -3.35 -6.70
C LYS A 302 -19.55 -4.39 -6.28
N LEU A 303 -18.28 -4.16 -6.61
CA LEU A 303 -17.14 -4.98 -6.22
C LEU A 303 -16.25 -4.22 -5.25
N ASN A 304 -15.70 -4.89 -4.25
CA ASN A 304 -14.70 -4.32 -3.36
C ASN A 304 -13.41 -5.14 -3.44
N LEU A 305 -12.42 -4.68 -4.22
CA LEU A 305 -11.24 -5.47 -4.53
C LEU A 305 -9.98 -4.84 -3.95
N HIS A 306 -9.02 -5.66 -3.55
CA HIS A 306 -7.69 -5.15 -3.20
C HIS A 306 -7.04 -4.46 -4.41
N TYR A 307 -6.32 -3.34 -4.21
CA TYR A 307 -5.75 -2.52 -5.29
C TYR A 307 -4.82 -3.30 -6.25
N SER A 308 -4.19 -4.38 -5.77
CA SER A 308 -3.36 -5.25 -6.63
C SER A 308 -4.16 -5.94 -7.73
N SER A 309 -5.49 -5.96 -7.61
CA SER A 309 -6.41 -6.49 -8.62
C SER A 309 -6.76 -5.49 -9.72
N MET A 310 -6.13 -4.30 -9.76
CA MET A 310 -6.37 -3.27 -10.77
C MET A 310 -6.08 -3.78 -12.19
N SER A 311 -7.04 -3.60 -13.10
CA SER A 311 -6.91 -3.89 -14.54
C SER A 311 -7.89 -3.02 -15.33
N THR A 312 -7.41 -2.38 -16.38
CA THR A 312 -8.22 -1.50 -17.24
C THR A 312 -9.29 -2.31 -17.99
N GLU A 313 -8.92 -3.49 -18.46
CA GLU A 313 -9.78 -4.38 -19.22
C GLU A 313 -10.93 -4.88 -18.36
N LEU A 314 -10.63 -5.37 -17.16
CA LEU A 314 -11.65 -5.90 -16.25
C LEU A 314 -12.60 -4.80 -15.78
N VAL A 315 -12.08 -3.64 -15.37
CA VAL A 315 -12.91 -2.50 -14.94
C VAL A 315 -13.85 -2.06 -16.06
N ARG A 316 -13.37 -2.04 -17.31
CA ARG A 316 -14.21 -1.72 -18.47
C ARG A 316 -15.29 -2.78 -18.72
N CYS A 317 -14.96 -4.06 -18.58
CA CYS A 317 -15.93 -5.15 -18.74
C CYS A 317 -17.03 -5.09 -17.68
N TYR A 318 -16.68 -4.84 -16.41
CA TYR A 318 -17.66 -4.67 -15.34
C TYR A 318 -18.54 -3.43 -15.56
N ALA A 319 -17.94 -2.30 -15.93
CA ALA A 319 -18.67 -1.07 -16.22
C ALA A 319 -19.71 -1.24 -17.35
N ALA A 320 -19.39 -2.07 -18.36
CA ALA A 320 -20.29 -2.33 -19.49
C ALA A 320 -21.61 -3.01 -19.10
N VAL A 321 -21.66 -3.65 -17.92
CA VAL A 321 -22.86 -4.28 -17.35
C VAL A 321 -23.32 -3.60 -16.06
N ASN A 322 -22.97 -2.33 -15.86
CA ASN A 322 -23.31 -1.52 -14.69
C ASN A 322 -22.79 -2.06 -13.34
N ILE A 323 -21.70 -2.82 -13.36
CA ILE A 323 -21.01 -3.24 -12.14
C ILE A 323 -19.89 -2.23 -11.84
N THR A 324 -19.99 -1.57 -10.69
CA THR A 324 -18.97 -0.62 -10.23
C THR A 324 -17.86 -1.32 -9.47
N THR A 325 -16.64 -0.77 -9.50
CA THR A 325 -15.48 -1.34 -8.81
C THR A 325 -14.91 -0.33 -7.81
N ASN A 326 -14.80 -0.76 -6.56
CA ASN A 326 -14.04 -0.10 -5.50
C ASN A 326 -12.68 -0.79 -5.31
N LEU A 327 -11.62 0.00 -5.09
CA LEU A 327 -10.28 -0.53 -4.76
C LEU A 327 -9.80 -0.08 -3.39
N TYR A 328 -9.27 -1.01 -2.59
CA TYR A 328 -8.74 -0.72 -1.25
C TYR A 328 -7.32 -1.31 -1.02
N VAL A 329 -6.47 -0.76 -0.15
CA VAL A 329 -6.51 0.60 0.39
C VAL A 329 -5.53 1.46 -0.43
N ILE A 330 -6.00 2.57 -1.01
CA ILE A 330 -5.19 3.46 -1.84
C ILE A 330 -5.03 4.80 -1.14
N SER A 331 -3.84 5.07 -0.60
CA SER A 331 -3.56 6.31 0.15
C SER A 331 -2.47 7.18 -0.50
N GLN A 332 -1.82 6.69 -1.55
CA GLN A 332 -0.72 7.39 -2.22
C GLN A 332 -1.22 8.09 -3.49
N PRO A 333 -0.88 9.38 -3.72
CA PRO A 333 -1.31 10.14 -4.90
C PRO A 333 -0.98 9.48 -6.25
N TRP A 334 0.19 8.86 -6.37
CA TRP A 334 0.58 8.16 -7.60
C TRP A 334 -0.28 6.94 -7.89
N LEU A 335 -0.68 6.19 -6.86
CA LEU A 335 -1.52 5.00 -7.01
C LEU A 335 -2.97 5.38 -7.28
N TYR A 336 -3.44 6.47 -6.66
CA TYR A 336 -4.73 7.07 -6.98
C TYR A 336 -4.79 7.56 -8.43
N SER A 337 -3.70 8.17 -8.91
CA SER A 337 -3.57 8.57 -10.33
C SER A 337 -3.75 7.37 -11.26
N LEU A 338 -3.11 6.25 -10.94
CA LEU A 338 -3.24 5.01 -11.71
C LEU A 338 -4.68 4.47 -11.68
N ALA A 339 -5.34 4.47 -10.51
CA ALA A 339 -6.74 4.07 -10.37
C ALA A 339 -7.68 4.95 -11.22
N TRP A 340 -7.47 6.27 -11.18
CA TRP A 340 -8.21 7.24 -11.98
C TRP A 340 -8.02 6.99 -13.48
N CYS A 341 -6.78 6.82 -13.93
CA CYS A 341 -6.48 6.49 -15.32
C CYS A 341 -7.04 5.13 -15.75
N THR A 342 -7.17 4.16 -14.84
CA THR A 342 -7.76 2.84 -15.12
C THR A 342 -9.29 2.93 -15.31
N GLY A 343 -9.93 3.98 -14.80
CA GLY A 343 -11.39 4.17 -14.85
C GLY A 343 -12.13 3.49 -13.71
N VAL A 344 -11.45 3.26 -12.58
CA VAL A 344 -12.06 2.72 -11.36
C VAL A 344 -13.10 3.71 -10.82
N HIS A 345 -14.20 3.21 -10.24
CA HIS A 345 -15.33 4.05 -9.85
C HIS A 345 -15.13 4.69 -8.47
N SER A 346 -14.52 3.95 -7.53
CA SER A 346 -14.22 4.46 -6.19
C SER A 346 -12.96 3.84 -5.61
N VAL A 347 -12.38 4.49 -4.61
CA VAL A 347 -11.25 3.98 -3.84
C VAL A 347 -11.48 4.16 -2.35
N THR A 348 -11.10 3.15 -1.57
CA THR A 348 -11.05 3.25 -0.10
C THR A 348 -9.66 3.70 0.33
N THR A 349 -9.58 4.74 1.16
CA THR A 349 -8.32 5.45 1.45
C THR A 349 -8.17 5.85 2.91
N ASN A 350 -6.93 5.83 3.42
CA ASN A 350 -6.58 6.40 4.73
C ASN A 350 -6.40 7.93 4.67
N ALA A 351 -6.30 8.49 3.46
CA ALA A 351 -5.83 9.85 3.21
C ALA A 351 -6.83 10.68 2.37
N PRO A 352 -8.13 10.70 2.71
CA PRO A 352 -9.12 11.39 1.89
C PRO A 352 -8.76 12.87 1.67
N GLN A 353 -8.20 13.54 2.67
CA GLN A 353 -7.77 14.94 2.61
C GLN A 353 -6.67 15.20 1.57
N LEU A 354 -5.81 14.21 1.30
CA LEU A 354 -4.75 14.34 0.30
C LEU A 354 -5.33 14.10 -1.09
N LEU A 355 -6.10 13.02 -1.27
CA LEU A 355 -6.61 12.61 -2.57
C LEU A 355 -7.71 13.54 -3.08
N ALA A 356 -8.56 14.09 -2.20
CA ALA A 356 -9.61 15.04 -2.57
C ALA A 356 -9.05 16.35 -3.16
N SER A 357 -7.81 16.71 -2.79
CA SER A 357 -7.16 17.91 -3.32
C SER A 357 -6.64 17.76 -4.76
N MET A 358 -6.58 16.52 -5.27
CA MET A 358 -6.04 16.23 -6.59
C MET A 358 -7.02 16.61 -7.70
N ARG A 359 -6.60 17.54 -8.57
CA ARG A 359 -7.41 17.99 -9.72
C ARG A 359 -7.18 17.17 -10.99
N SER A 360 -6.08 16.44 -11.07
CA SER A 360 -5.73 15.57 -12.19
C SER A 360 -4.80 14.45 -11.73
N PRO A 361 -4.76 13.31 -12.43
CA PRO A 361 -3.75 12.28 -12.20
C PRO A 361 -2.35 12.84 -12.39
N HIS A 362 -1.42 12.44 -11.53
CA HIS A 362 0.00 12.60 -11.81
C HIS A 362 0.37 11.77 -13.04
N PHE A 363 1.29 12.30 -13.86
CA PHE A 363 1.84 11.62 -15.03
C PHE A 363 0.82 11.28 -16.14
N LEU A 364 -0.33 11.95 -16.14
CA LEU A 364 -1.24 11.96 -17.29
C LEU A 364 -0.54 12.62 -18.47
N MET A 365 -0.52 11.96 -19.63
CA MET A 365 0.03 12.51 -20.85
C MET A 365 -0.63 11.89 -22.10
N THR A 366 -0.56 12.62 -23.20
CA THR A 366 -0.97 12.12 -24.50
C THR A 366 0.06 11.15 -25.09
N PRO A 367 -0.34 10.27 -26.03
CA PRO A 367 0.61 9.44 -26.76
C PRO A 367 1.70 10.23 -27.48
N ASP A 368 1.41 11.46 -27.91
CA ASP A 368 2.38 12.30 -28.63
C ASP A 368 3.33 13.02 -27.67
N GLU A 369 2.85 13.51 -26.52
CA GLU A 369 3.71 13.99 -25.43
C GLU A 369 4.63 12.89 -24.92
N TYR A 370 4.10 11.67 -24.76
CA TYR A 370 4.88 10.50 -24.37
C TYR A 370 6.00 10.22 -25.38
N LYS A 371 5.70 10.16 -26.68
CA LYS A 371 6.72 10.00 -27.73
C LYS A 371 7.76 11.12 -27.70
N LEU A 372 7.32 12.36 -27.54
CA LEU A 372 8.22 13.52 -27.49
C LEU A 372 9.19 13.43 -26.31
N MET A 373 8.68 13.06 -25.12
CA MET A 373 9.50 12.84 -23.93
C MET A 373 10.58 11.78 -24.18
N TRP A 374 10.25 10.68 -24.85
CA TRP A 374 11.23 9.65 -25.22
C TRP A 374 12.28 10.18 -26.20
N ILE A 375 11.85 10.88 -27.27
CA ILE A 375 12.78 11.48 -28.24
C ILE A 375 13.76 12.43 -27.54
N LEU A 376 13.26 13.31 -26.66
CA LEU A 376 14.09 14.27 -25.92
C LEU A 376 15.07 13.57 -24.97
N THR A 377 14.60 12.51 -24.31
CA THR A 377 15.40 11.68 -23.41
C THR A 377 16.54 10.97 -24.14
N ASP A 378 16.26 10.43 -25.32
CA ASP A 378 17.26 9.76 -26.16
C ASP A 378 18.29 10.77 -26.68
N VAL A 379 17.86 11.95 -27.12
CA VAL A 379 18.76 13.04 -27.52
C VAL A 379 19.64 13.49 -26.36
N LEU A 380 19.07 13.67 -25.16
CA LEU A 380 19.84 14.06 -23.97
C LEU A 380 20.86 12.96 -23.57
N SER A 381 20.43 11.69 -23.60
CA SER A 381 21.31 10.55 -23.33
C SER A 381 22.46 10.48 -24.33
N PHE A 382 22.17 10.73 -25.62
CA PHE A 382 23.19 10.84 -26.66
C PHE A 382 24.15 11.98 -26.35
N VAL A 383 23.67 13.19 -26.05
CA VAL A 383 24.52 14.35 -25.71
C VAL A 383 25.41 14.06 -24.49
N ILE A 384 24.86 13.50 -23.41
CA ILE A 384 25.63 13.11 -22.22
C ILE A 384 26.70 12.06 -22.58
N SER A 385 26.38 11.08 -23.43
CA SER A 385 27.37 10.09 -23.87
C SER A 385 28.54 10.68 -24.66
N GLN A 386 28.33 11.85 -25.30
CA GLN A 386 29.39 12.57 -26.02
C GLN A 386 30.23 13.47 -25.09
N THR A 387 29.78 13.75 -23.87
CA THR A 387 30.59 14.49 -22.89
C THR A 387 31.67 13.58 -22.32
N LYS A 388 32.93 13.81 -22.71
CA LYS A 388 34.07 13.06 -22.15
C LYS A 388 34.14 13.27 -20.63
N PRO A 389 34.39 12.22 -19.82
CA PRO A 389 34.73 12.43 -18.42
C PRO A 389 35.98 13.30 -18.35
N THR A 390 35.90 14.41 -17.59
CA THR A 390 37.08 15.18 -17.20
C THR A 390 38.10 14.23 -16.57
N PRO A 391 39.35 14.17 -17.04
CA PRO A 391 40.33 13.27 -16.45
C PRO A 391 40.49 13.60 -14.98
N ALA A 392 40.24 12.62 -14.11
CA ALA A 392 40.61 12.69 -12.70
C ALA A 392 42.08 13.11 -12.63
N LEU A 393 42.38 14.08 -11.76
CA LEU A 393 43.73 14.58 -11.52
C LEU A 393 44.74 13.42 -11.48
N ASN A 394 45.77 13.52 -12.31
CA ASN A 394 46.93 12.63 -12.36
C ASN A 394 47.35 12.17 -10.96
N CYS A 395 46.99 10.94 -10.60
CA CYS A 395 47.47 10.24 -9.40
C CYS A 395 48.91 9.71 -9.65
N GLY A 396 49.76 10.54 -10.26
CA GLY A 396 51.15 10.24 -10.63
C GLY A 396 52.19 11.06 -9.88
N LYS A 397 51.78 11.88 -8.90
CA LYS A 397 52.68 12.73 -8.10
C LYS A 397 52.75 12.41 -6.61
N LEU A 398 52.24 11.26 -6.16
CA LEU A 398 52.37 10.80 -4.77
C LEU A 398 53.35 9.63 -4.56
N ASN A 399 54.10 9.21 -5.58
CA ASN A 399 55.05 8.09 -5.46
C ASN A 399 56.54 8.53 -5.42
N THR A 400 56.81 9.83 -5.37
CA THR A 400 58.17 10.40 -5.27
C THR A 400 58.54 10.94 -3.89
N GLN A 401 57.71 10.71 -2.86
CA GLN A 401 58.04 11.07 -1.47
C GLN A 401 58.26 9.87 -0.54
N ILE A 402 57.97 8.63 -0.97
CA ILE A 402 58.12 7.43 -0.11
C ILE A 402 59.39 6.62 -0.41
N THR A 403 60.16 6.99 -1.45
CA THR A 403 61.44 6.33 -1.81
C THR A 403 62.70 7.06 -1.35
N LYS A 404 62.59 8.09 -0.50
CA LYS A 404 63.75 8.82 0.07
C LYS A 404 64.11 8.47 1.53
N GLU A 405 63.37 7.59 2.20
CA GLU A 405 63.67 7.18 3.59
C GLU A 405 64.12 5.72 3.74
N ARG A 406 64.60 5.07 2.67
CA ARG A 406 65.32 3.79 2.75
C ARG A 406 66.78 3.95 2.35
N ASN A 407 67.56 4.61 3.19
CA ASN A 407 69.01 4.46 3.18
C ASN A 407 69.65 4.90 4.51
N TRP A 408 69.37 4.14 5.57
CA TRP A 408 70.30 3.97 6.70
C TRP A 408 70.23 2.52 7.17
N ARG A 409 71.08 1.67 6.57
CA ARG A 409 71.58 0.47 7.27
C ARG A 409 72.70 0.94 8.18
N GLY A 410 72.64 0.54 9.44
CA GLY A 410 73.82 0.52 10.30
C GLY A 410 73.50 0.77 11.76
N TYR A 411 73.80 -0.24 12.58
CA TYR A 411 74.35 -0.19 13.93
C TYR A 411 73.60 -1.01 15.01
N PHE A 412 74.26 -2.11 15.40
CA PHE A 412 74.44 -2.70 16.75
C PHE A 412 73.24 -3.41 17.42
N ILE A 413 73.29 -4.74 17.61
CA ILE A 413 74.03 -5.58 18.60
C ILE A 413 73.27 -5.79 19.93
N VAL A 414 72.79 -7.04 20.09
CA VAL A 414 72.89 -7.97 21.25
C VAL A 414 72.45 -7.55 22.67
N SER A 415 71.69 -8.49 23.27
CA SER A 415 71.45 -8.77 24.70
C SER A 415 70.55 -7.79 25.48
N GLY A 416 69.69 -8.23 26.40
CA GLY A 416 69.45 -9.56 26.94
C GLY A 416 68.31 -9.54 27.97
N GLN A 417 67.66 -10.70 28.07
CA GLN A 417 67.12 -11.35 29.27
C GLN A 417 66.36 -10.58 30.38
N ARG A 418 65.20 -11.20 30.73
CA ARG A 418 64.63 -11.40 32.09
C ARG A 418 64.06 -10.13 32.76
N ASN A 419 63.00 -10.14 33.56
CA ASN A 419 62.17 -11.17 34.18
C ASN A 419 60.98 -10.46 34.90
N LEU A 420 59.89 -11.22 35.10
CA LEU A 420 59.01 -11.26 36.31
C LEU A 420 58.15 -10.03 36.69
N HIS A 421 56.83 -10.17 36.49
CA HIS A 421 55.74 -10.31 37.50
C HIS A 421 56.05 -10.01 39.00
N PRO A 422 55.02 -9.70 39.83
CA PRO A 422 53.60 -10.09 39.73
C PRO A 422 52.67 -9.06 39.13
#